data_AF-A0A534XBP9-F1
#
_entry.id   AF-A0A534XBP9-F1
#
_cell.length_a   1.000
_cell.length_b   1.000
_cell.length_c   1.000
_cell.angle_alpha   90.00
_cell.angle_beta   90.00
_cell.angle_gamma   90.00
#
_symmetry.space_group_name_H-M   'P 1'
#
loop_
_entity.id
_entity.type
_entity.pdbx_description
1 polymer ?
#
loop_
_entity_poly.entity_id
_entity_poly.type
_entity_poly.pdbx_seq_one_letter_code
_entity_poly.pdbx_strand_id
1 'polypeptide(L)'
;MRKALSLSPRGFVSQDVLVLCDFSAQLRVEWRTRDIHPWDGSLPVDRRSELFRDQAFHDTDAAIVRLFRILPDLDAIEVRVLEPRPPNRTILAGTVARRDADAARPLASPGMRLRLMGVRCRLEGGRLAPLD
;
A
#
# COMPACT_ATOMS: atom_id res chain seq x y z
N MET A 1 -22.56 -1.40 -4.98
CA MET A 1 -22.65 -0.60 -6.22
C MET A 1 -23.80 -0.92 -7.16
N ARG A 2 -24.19 -2.18 -7.38
CA ARG A 2 -25.33 -2.52 -8.27
C ARG A 2 -26.62 -1.72 -8.01
N LYS A 3 -26.90 -1.40 -6.74
CA LYS A 3 -28.03 -0.53 -6.35
C LYS A 3 -27.95 0.91 -6.89
N ALA A 4 -26.75 1.48 -7.06
CA ALA A 4 -26.60 2.86 -7.54
C ALA A 4 -26.97 3.01 -9.02
N LEU A 5 -26.85 1.93 -9.80
CA LEU A 5 -27.23 1.89 -11.22
C LEU A 5 -28.63 1.32 -11.44
N SER A 6 -29.35 0.99 -10.35
CA SER A 6 -30.71 0.46 -10.44
C SER A 6 -31.70 1.60 -10.66
N LEU A 7 -31.87 2.01 -11.91
CA LEU A 7 -32.92 2.94 -12.33
C LEU A 7 -34.18 2.17 -12.74
N SER A 8 -35.35 2.77 -12.51
CA SER A 8 -36.60 2.26 -13.07
C SER A 8 -36.55 2.28 -14.59
N PRO A 9 -36.99 1.21 -15.29
CA PRO A 9 -36.99 1.21 -16.74
C PRO A 9 -37.91 2.30 -17.30
N ARG A 10 -37.49 2.98 -18.37
CA ARG A 10 -38.35 4.01 -18.98
C ARG A 10 -39.48 3.34 -19.75
N GLY A 11 -40.69 3.88 -19.59
CA GLY A 11 -41.86 3.38 -20.32
C GLY A 11 -42.19 1.90 -20.09
N PHE A 12 -41.78 1.32 -18.95
CA PHE A 12 -41.98 -0.10 -18.63
C PHE A 12 -41.27 -1.09 -19.56
N VAL A 13 -40.27 -0.66 -20.33
CA VAL A 13 -39.45 -1.54 -21.17
C VAL A 13 -38.44 -2.25 -20.29
N SER A 14 -38.62 -3.55 -20.03
CA SER A 14 -37.87 -4.31 -19.01
C SER A 14 -36.34 -4.31 -19.17
N GLN A 15 -35.83 -4.08 -20.37
CA GLN A 15 -34.39 -4.05 -20.67
C GLN A 15 -33.82 -2.63 -20.84
N ASP A 16 -34.66 -1.59 -20.75
CA ASP A 16 -34.22 -0.20 -20.81
C ASP A 16 -33.69 0.28 -19.44
N VAL A 17 -32.61 -0.36 -19.00
CA VAL A 17 -31.94 -0.13 -17.71
C VAL A 17 -30.44 0.09 -17.93
N LEU A 18 -29.77 0.69 -16.94
CA LEU A 18 -28.32 0.81 -16.98
C LEU A 18 -27.65 -0.56 -16.82
N VAL A 19 -26.68 -0.83 -17.68
CA VAL A 19 -25.81 -2.01 -17.59
C VAL A 19 -24.44 -1.56 -17.12
N LEU A 20 -23.97 -2.11 -15.99
CA LEU A 20 -22.62 -1.87 -15.51
C LEU A 20 -21.64 -2.67 -16.37
N CYS A 21 -20.90 -1.98 -17.24
CA CYS A 21 -19.90 -2.63 -18.10
C CYS A 21 -18.56 -2.88 -17.38
N ASP A 22 -18.12 -1.92 -16.57
CA ASP A 22 -16.86 -2.00 -15.84
C ASP A 22 -16.94 -1.17 -14.55
N PHE A 23 -16.17 -1.57 -13.54
CA PHE A 23 -16.05 -0.85 -12.28
C PHE A 23 -14.64 -1.03 -11.73
N SER A 24 -14.02 0.08 -11.31
CA SER A 24 -12.79 0.02 -10.53
C SER A 24 -12.80 0.95 -9.32
N ALA A 25 -12.19 0.50 -8.22
CA ALA A 25 -11.96 1.27 -7.02
C ALA A 25 -10.48 1.37 -6.66
N GLN A 26 -10.04 2.60 -6.40
CA GLN A 26 -8.72 2.90 -5.89
C GLN A 26 -8.84 3.60 -4.53
N LEU A 27 -8.04 3.14 -3.56
CA LEU A 27 -7.91 3.77 -2.25
C LEU A 27 -6.57 4.50 -2.17
N ARG A 28 -6.54 5.70 -1.60
CA ARG A 28 -5.31 6.36 -1.18
C ARG A 28 -5.16 6.28 0.33
N VAL A 29 -3.99 5.84 0.79
CA VAL A 29 -3.64 5.70 2.19
C VAL A 29 -2.28 6.31 2.46
N GLU A 30 -2.19 7.01 3.59
CA GLU A 30 -0.97 7.63 4.07
C GLU A 30 -0.82 7.34 5.56
N TRP A 31 0.36 6.90 5.99
CA TRP A 31 0.65 6.67 7.39
C TRP A 31 2.12 6.90 7.71
N ARG A 32 2.41 7.02 9.00
CA ARG A 32 3.78 7.16 9.53
C ARG A 32 4.30 5.80 9.94
N THR A 33 5.58 5.52 9.66
CA THR A 33 6.21 4.31 10.21
C THR A 33 6.25 4.40 11.73
N ARG A 34 6.38 3.23 12.35
CA ARG A 34 6.86 3.16 13.72
C ARG A 34 8.30 3.65 13.78
N ASP A 35 8.69 4.19 14.92
CA ASP A 35 10.09 4.48 15.20
C ASP A 35 10.86 3.18 15.48
N ILE A 36 12.18 3.26 15.59
CA ILE A 36 12.98 2.13 16.05
C ILE A 36 12.50 1.69 17.44
N HIS A 37 12.64 0.40 17.75
CA HIS A 37 12.26 -0.10 19.06
C HIS A 37 13.07 0.62 20.16
N PRO A 38 12.48 1.03 21.29
CA PRO A 38 13.21 1.74 22.35
C PRO A 38 14.44 0.99 22.86
N TRP A 39 14.42 -0.35 22.83
CA TRP A 39 15.55 -1.19 23.25
C TRP A 39 16.70 -1.25 22.25
N ASP A 40 16.46 -0.84 21.00
CA ASP A 40 17.49 -0.77 19.96
C ASP A 40 18.25 0.56 19.99
N GLY A 41 17.91 1.47 20.92
CA GLY A 41 18.45 2.83 20.96
C GLY A 41 19.96 2.91 21.15
N SER A 42 20.56 1.93 21.84
CA SER A 42 22.00 1.85 22.09
C SER A 42 22.80 1.22 20.93
N LEU A 43 22.13 0.67 19.92
CA LEU A 43 22.80 0.04 18.79
C LEU A 43 23.53 1.08 17.91
N PRO A 44 24.61 0.66 17.22
CA PRO A 44 25.26 1.50 16.23
C PRO A 44 24.27 2.03 15.18
N VAL A 45 24.52 3.23 14.66
CA VAL A 45 23.61 3.91 13.72
C VAL A 45 23.27 3.04 12.50
N ASP A 46 24.25 2.34 11.95
CA ASP A 46 24.05 1.46 10.81
C ASP A 46 23.09 0.32 11.14
N ARG A 47 23.28 -0.31 12.31
CA ARG A 47 22.40 -1.39 12.75
C ARG A 47 20.98 -0.91 13.03
N ARG A 48 20.81 0.27 13.63
CA ARG A 48 19.49 0.89 13.83
C ARG A 48 18.80 1.18 12.50
N SER A 49 19.56 1.63 11.51
CA SER A 49 19.03 1.96 10.18
C SER A 49 18.59 0.71 9.42
N GLU A 50 19.31 -0.40 9.54
CA GLU A 50 18.91 -1.71 9.01
C GLU A 50 17.61 -2.20 9.66
N LEU A 51 17.54 -2.20 10.99
CA LEU A 51 16.34 -2.63 11.72
C LEU A 51 15.12 -1.76 11.37
N PHE A 52 15.31 -0.44 11.28
CA PHE A 52 14.28 0.48 10.85
C PHE A 52 13.76 0.14 9.45
N ARG A 53 14.66 -0.07 8.48
CA ARG A 53 14.31 -0.42 7.10
C ARG A 53 13.53 -1.72 7.05
N ASP A 54 14.01 -2.75 7.72
CA ASP A 54 13.41 -4.08 7.68
C ASP A 54 12.02 -4.06 8.34
N GLN A 55 11.87 -3.31 9.44
CA GLN A 55 10.58 -3.06 10.09
C GLN A 55 9.61 -2.31 9.18
N ALA A 56 10.07 -1.23 8.55
CA ALA A 56 9.24 -0.43 7.65
C ALA A 56 8.75 -1.25 6.45
N PHE A 57 9.61 -2.10 5.88
CA PHE A 57 9.21 -3.00 4.80
C PHE A 57 8.19 -4.05 5.27
N HIS A 58 8.43 -4.68 6.41
CA HIS A 58 7.51 -5.68 6.95
C HIS A 58 6.13 -5.09 7.25
N ASP A 59 6.08 -3.92 7.87
CA ASP A 59 4.83 -3.25 8.23
C ASP A 59 4.04 -2.82 7.01
N THR A 60 4.74 -2.26 6.02
CA THR A 60 4.11 -1.77 4.79
C THR A 60 3.50 -2.93 3.99
N ASP A 61 4.25 -4.02 3.85
CA ASP A 61 3.78 -5.23 3.18
C ASP A 61 2.54 -5.82 3.89
N ALA A 62 2.61 -5.97 5.22
CA ALA A 62 1.50 -6.48 6.01
C ALA A 62 0.26 -5.57 5.93
N ALA A 63 0.45 -4.25 5.93
CA ALA A 63 -0.64 -3.28 5.81
C ALA A 63 -1.33 -3.38 4.44
N ILE A 64 -0.58 -3.44 3.34
CA ILE A 64 -1.12 -3.57 1.98
C ILE A 64 -1.95 -4.85 1.85
N VAL A 65 -1.38 -6.00 2.24
CA VAL A 65 -2.07 -7.30 2.19
C VAL A 65 -3.35 -7.27 3.04
N ARG A 66 -3.29 -6.67 4.22
CA ARG A 66 -4.46 -6.56 5.12
C ARG A 66 -5.53 -5.65 4.55
N LEU A 67 -5.17 -4.53 3.91
CA LEU A 67 -6.12 -3.62 3.27
C LEU A 67 -6.87 -4.32 2.14
N PHE A 68 -6.18 -5.02 1.25
CA PHE A 68 -6.82 -5.80 0.18
C PHE A 68 -7.72 -6.92 0.70
N ARG A 69 -7.42 -7.47 1.88
CA ARG A 69 -8.26 -8.49 2.53
C ARG A 69 -9.53 -7.91 3.16
N ILE A 70 -9.44 -6.72 3.78
CA ILE A 70 -10.58 -6.07 4.45
C ILE A 70 -11.50 -5.38 3.43
N LEU A 71 -10.92 -4.86 2.35
CA LEU A 71 -11.62 -4.15 1.28
C LEU A 71 -11.48 -4.95 -0.03
N PRO A 72 -12.28 -6.02 -0.22
CA PRO A 72 -12.14 -6.93 -1.36
C PRO A 72 -12.47 -6.27 -2.70
N ASP A 73 -13.27 -5.20 -2.70
CA ASP A 73 -13.68 -4.48 -3.91
C ASP A 73 -12.62 -3.49 -4.43
N LEU A 74 -11.48 -3.33 -3.75
CA LEU A 74 -10.38 -2.48 -4.24
C LEU A 74 -9.56 -3.19 -5.31
N ASP A 75 -9.30 -2.50 -6.42
CA ASP A 75 -8.39 -2.96 -7.46
C ASP A 75 -6.98 -2.43 -7.25
N ALA A 76 -6.87 -1.24 -6.63
CA ALA A 76 -5.59 -0.59 -6.40
C ALA A 76 -5.54 0.19 -5.07
N ILE A 77 -4.33 0.30 -4.53
CA ILE A 77 -4.03 1.11 -3.35
C ILE A 77 -2.84 2.02 -3.67
N GLU A 78 -3.06 3.33 -3.63
CA GLU A 78 -1.98 4.32 -3.59
C GLU A 78 -1.47 4.44 -2.14
N VAL A 79 -0.21 4.11 -1.94
CA VAL A 79 0.45 4.06 -0.65
C VAL A 79 1.47 5.19 -0.54
N ARG A 80 1.44 5.89 0.59
CA ARG A 80 2.51 6.78 1.04
C ARG A 80 2.87 6.45 2.49
N VAL A 81 4.15 6.18 2.73
CA VAL A 81 4.68 5.89 4.05
C VAL A 81 5.67 6.97 4.43
N LEU A 82 5.43 7.61 5.57
CA LEU A 82 6.17 8.76 6.05
C LEU A 82 7.13 8.37 7.18
N GLU A 83 8.18 9.16 7.38
CA GLU A 83 9.07 9.07 8.54
C GLU A 83 8.30 9.10 9.88
N PRO A 84 8.84 8.45 10.92
CA PRO A 84 8.15 8.33 12.21
C PRO A 84 8.01 9.68 12.92
N ARG A 85 8.92 10.64 12.64
CA ARG A 85 8.98 11.95 13.28
C ARG A 85 8.86 13.08 12.23
N PRO A 86 8.42 14.28 12.63
CA PRO A 86 8.44 15.45 11.74
C PRO A 86 9.84 15.65 11.14
N PRO A 87 9.96 16.03 9.86
CA PRO A 87 8.92 16.62 9.02
C PRO A 87 8.05 15.63 8.25
N ASN A 88 8.05 14.33 8.60
CA ASN A 88 7.23 13.28 7.97
C ASN A 88 7.51 13.12 6.47
N ARG A 89 8.78 13.05 6.08
CA ARG A 89 9.14 12.89 4.66
C ARG A 89 8.71 11.54 4.14
N THR A 90 8.37 11.47 2.85
CA THR A 90 7.92 10.21 2.24
C THR A 90 9.11 9.29 2.03
N ILE A 91 9.09 8.09 2.59
CA ILE A 91 10.18 7.10 2.48
C ILE A 91 9.79 5.88 1.63
N LEU A 92 8.49 5.57 1.53
CA LEU A 92 7.96 4.56 0.61
C LEU A 92 6.73 5.12 -0.09
N ALA A 93 6.64 4.91 -1.41
CA ALA A 93 5.46 5.31 -2.16
C ALA A 93 5.24 4.44 -3.41
N GLY A 94 3.99 4.22 -3.77
CA GLY A 94 3.63 3.51 -4.99
C GLY A 94 2.14 3.26 -5.10
N THR A 95 1.70 2.85 -6.28
CA THR A 95 0.34 2.37 -6.52
C THR A 95 0.42 0.87 -6.71
N VAL A 96 -0.20 0.13 -5.80
CA VAL A 96 -0.20 -1.34 -5.80
C VAL A 96 -1.52 -1.80 -6.40
N ALA A 97 -1.49 -2.54 -7.50
CA ALA A 97 -2.67 -3.24 -7.99
C ALA A 97 -2.84 -4.57 -7.25
N ARG A 98 -4.09 -5.02 -7.07
CA ARG A 98 -4.41 -6.30 -6.41
C ARG A 98 -3.67 -7.48 -7.05
N ARG A 99 -3.63 -7.51 -8.38
CA ARG A 99 -2.91 -8.54 -9.15
C ARG A 99 -1.43 -8.61 -8.80
N ASP A 100 -0.80 -7.46 -8.56
CA ASP A 100 0.64 -7.38 -8.26
C ASP A 100 0.89 -7.80 -6.80
N ALA A 101 -0.03 -7.45 -5.89
CA ALA A 101 -0.01 -7.95 -4.52
C ALA A 101 -0.17 -9.48 -4.45
N ASP A 102 -1.04 -10.05 -5.29
CA ASP A 102 -1.22 -11.50 -5.38
C ASP A 102 0.00 -12.20 -5.99
N ALA A 103 0.60 -11.62 -7.04
CA ALA A 103 1.83 -12.12 -7.66
C ALA A 103 3.04 -12.07 -6.71
N ALA A 104 3.06 -11.13 -5.77
CA ALA A 104 4.14 -10.98 -4.79
C ALA A 104 4.09 -12.00 -3.64
N ARG A 105 2.93 -12.62 -3.36
CA ARG A 105 2.76 -13.54 -2.21
C ARG A 105 3.81 -14.64 -2.08
N PRO A 106 4.30 -15.29 -3.16
CA PRO A 106 5.28 -16.37 -3.04
C PRO A 106 6.68 -15.91 -2.58
N LEU A 107 7.00 -14.62 -2.67
CA LEU A 107 8.33 -14.13 -2.32
C LEU A 107 8.50 -14.05 -0.80
N ALA A 108 9.62 -14.55 -0.29
CA ALA A 108 9.90 -14.56 1.16
C ALA A 108 10.25 -13.17 1.72
N SER A 109 10.96 -12.34 0.95
CA SER A 109 11.45 -11.02 1.41
C SER A 109 10.37 -9.93 1.26
N PRO A 110 9.98 -9.23 2.36
CA PRO A 110 9.06 -8.10 2.28
C PRO A 110 9.54 -6.99 1.34
N GLY A 111 10.85 -6.70 1.33
CA GLY A 111 11.43 -5.70 0.43
C GLY A 111 11.27 -6.08 -1.05
N MET A 112 11.43 -7.37 -1.38
CA MET A 112 11.20 -7.85 -2.75
C MET A 112 9.71 -7.80 -3.12
N ARG A 113 8.82 -8.17 -2.20
CA ARG A 113 7.37 -8.07 -2.40
C ARG A 113 6.95 -6.64 -2.69
N LEU A 114 7.39 -5.69 -1.88
CA LEU A 114 7.13 -4.27 -2.07
C LEU A 114 7.60 -3.77 -3.45
N ARG A 115 8.80 -4.16 -3.88
CA ARG A 115 9.29 -3.79 -5.21
C ARG A 115 8.45 -4.40 -6.33
N LEU A 116 8.08 -5.68 -6.23
CA LEU A 116 7.23 -6.32 -7.24
C LEU A 116 5.83 -5.69 -7.29
N MET A 117 5.30 -5.29 -6.14
CA MET A 117 4.03 -4.57 -5.99
C MET A 117 4.06 -3.13 -6.55
N GLY A 118 5.23 -2.62 -6.96
CA GLY A 118 5.38 -1.25 -7.47
C GLY A 118 5.63 -0.18 -6.39
N VAL A 119 5.92 -0.59 -5.15
CA VAL A 119 6.33 0.33 -4.08
C VAL A 119 7.80 0.68 -4.23
N ARG A 120 8.08 1.99 -4.37
CA ARG A 120 9.42 2.55 -4.54
C ARG A 120 9.98 3.00 -3.21
N CYS A 121 11.30 2.87 -3.07
CA CYS A 121 12.10 3.35 -1.95
C CYS A 121 13.46 3.86 -2.47
N ARG A 122 14.06 4.83 -1.79
CA ARG A 122 15.44 5.26 -2.03
C ARG A 122 16.31 4.73 -0.90
N LEU A 123 17.47 4.16 -1.25
CA LEU A 123 18.45 3.68 -0.28
C LEU A 123 19.76 4.44 -0.45
N GLU A 124 20.25 5.05 0.63
CA GLU A 124 21.55 5.74 0.69
C GLU A 124 22.38 5.11 1.79
N GLY A 125 23.55 4.53 1.42
CA GLY A 125 24.37 3.79 2.39
C GLY A 125 23.62 2.65 3.09
N GLY A 126 22.62 2.05 2.41
CA GLY A 126 21.77 0.99 2.98
C GLY A 126 20.60 1.47 3.84
N ARG A 127 20.46 2.78 4.07
CA ARG A 127 19.42 3.40 4.89
C ARG A 127 18.27 3.92 4.02
N LEU A 128 17.04 3.89 4.53
CA LEU A 128 15.91 4.53 3.85
C LEU A 128 16.12 6.04 3.80
N ALA A 129 16.11 6.58 2.59
CA ALA A 129 16.17 8.00 2.33
C ALA A 129 14.80 8.50 1.84
N PRO A 130 14.44 9.77 2.11
CA PRO A 130 13.29 10.41 1.51
C PRO A 130 13.26 10.28 -0.01
N LEU A 131 12.06 10.15 -0.58
CA LEU A 131 11.82 10.10 -2.03
C LEU A 131 11.76 11.48 -2.68
N ASP A 132 11.53 12.50 -1.86
CA ASP A 132 11.40 13.92 -2.23
C ASP A 132 12.77 14.53 -2.59
#